data_AF-A0A934XUK6-F1
#
_entry.id   AF-A0A934XUK6-F1
#
_cell.length_a   1.000
_cell.length_b   1.000
_cell.length_c   1.000
_cell.angle_alpha   90.00
_cell.angle_beta   90.00
_cell.angle_gamma   90.00
#
_symmetry.space_group_name_H-M   'P 1'
#
loop_
_entity.id
_entity.type
_entity.pdbx_description
1 polymer ?
#
loop_
_entity_poly.entity_id
_entity_poly.type
_entity_poly.pdbx_seq_one_letter_code
_entity_poly.pdbx_strand_id
1 'polypeptide(L)'
;MISLRDLSLQIAQTTDLGAVNAAVREAATLTKRILDGQDINGNESVDPIPNEGGVITAYLHAQFMADIILAANPGGQSGHVHVALPGAAAGRG
;
A
#
# COMPACT_ATOMS: atom_id res chain seq x y z
N MET A 1 23.17 -2.25 -3.90
CA MET A 1 21.79 -2.64 -4.23
C MET A 1 21.38 -1.79 -5.41
N ILE A 2 20.97 -2.39 -6.55
CA ILE A 2 20.56 -1.64 -7.74
C ILE A 2 19.10 -1.18 -7.57
N SER A 3 18.75 0.01 -8.06
CA SER A 3 17.37 0.53 -7.95
C SER A 3 16.55 0.27 -9.22
N LEU A 4 15.21 0.28 -9.11
CA LEU A 4 14.31 0.20 -10.27
C LEU A 4 14.59 1.32 -11.29
N ARG A 5 14.93 2.52 -10.80
CA ARG A 5 15.31 3.64 -11.65
C ARG A 5 16.56 3.31 -12.47
N ASP A 6 17.58 2.75 -11.84
CA ASP A 6 18.85 2.44 -12.51
C ASP A 6 18.65 1.35 -13.56
N LEU A 7 17.88 0.30 -13.23
CA LEU A 7 17.49 -0.74 -14.19
C LEU A 7 16.69 -0.17 -15.36
N SER A 8 15.74 0.72 -15.10
CA SER A 8 14.95 1.36 -16.16
C SER A 8 15.83 2.20 -17.09
N LEU A 9 16.81 2.90 -16.54
CA LEU A 9 17.78 3.68 -17.32
C LEU A 9 18.64 2.75 -18.20
N GLN A 10 19.14 1.65 -17.64
CA GLN A 10 19.90 0.64 -18.38
C GLN A 10 19.07 0.05 -19.52
N ILE A 11 17.80 -0.30 -19.26
CA ILE A 11 16.88 -0.81 -20.28
C ILE A 11 16.68 0.21 -21.41
N ALA A 12 16.46 1.48 -21.07
CA ALA A 12 16.23 2.54 -22.05
C ALA A 12 17.46 2.86 -22.91
N GLN A 13 18.66 2.62 -22.39
CA GLN A 13 19.93 2.96 -23.06
C GLN A 13 20.53 1.78 -23.85
N THR A 14 20.13 0.54 -23.57
CA THR A 14 20.70 -0.66 -24.19
C THR A 14 20.03 -0.94 -25.53
N THR A 15 20.84 -1.06 -26.60
CA THR A 15 20.38 -1.47 -27.94
C THR A 15 20.49 -2.97 -28.20
N ASP A 16 21.26 -3.69 -27.40
CA ASP A 16 21.36 -5.15 -27.44
C ASP A 16 20.25 -5.82 -26.62
N LEU A 17 19.26 -6.36 -27.33
CA LEU A 17 18.12 -7.06 -26.72
C LEU A 17 18.54 -8.35 -25.98
N GLY A 18 19.65 -8.98 -26.35
CA GLY A 18 20.17 -10.14 -25.65
C GLY A 18 20.67 -9.78 -24.24
N ALA A 19 21.43 -8.68 -24.16
CA ALA A 19 22.02 -8.19 -22.93
C ALA A 19 21.00 -7.58 -21.94
N VAL A 20 19.85 -7.06 -22.43
CA VAL A 20 18.87 -6.36 -21.58
C VAL A 20 17.89 -7.27 -20.85
N ASN A 21 17.76 -8.54 -21.26
CA ASN A 21 16.73 -9.45 -20.74
C ASN A 21 16.77 -9.64 -19.22
N ALA A 22 17.97 -9.72 -18.64
CA ALA A 22 18.13 -9.86 -17.19
C ALA A 22 17.62 -8.62 -16.46
N ALA A 23 17.97 -7.42 -16.94
CA ALA A 23 17.55 -6.15 -16.37
C ALA A 23 16.03 -5.97 -16.43
N VAL A 24 15.39 -6.36 -17.54
CA VAL A 24 13.92 -6.30 -17.68
C VAL A 24 13.22 -7.19 -16.65
N ARG A 25 13.70 -8.42 -16.46
CA ARG A 25 13.10 -9.35 -15.47
C ARG A 25 13.29 -8.86 -14.04
N GLU A 26 14.46 -8.31 -13.73
CA GLU A 26 14.74 -7.73 -12.42
C GLU A 26 13.87 -6.49 -12.17
N ALA A 27 13.75 -5.60 -13.16
CA ALA A 27 12.87 -4.44 -13.10
C ALA A 27 11.41 -4.86 -12.86
N ALA A 28 10.90 -5.83 -13.63
CA ALA A 28 9.54 -6.35 -13.45
C ALA A 28 9.32 -6.94 -12.05
N THR A 29 10.30 -7.66 -11.52
CA THR A 29 10.24 -8.24 -10.16
C THR A 29 10.19 -7.13 -9.10
N LEU A 30 11.06 -6.12 -9.23
CA LEU A 30 11.09 -4.98 -8.31
C LEU A 30 9.81 -4.15 -8.39
N THR A 31 9.30 -3.88 -9.60
CA THR A 31 8.02 -3.17 -9.77
C THR A 31 6.88 -3.93 -9.12
N LYS A 32 6.80 -5.25 -9.29
CA LYS A 32 5.78 -6.07 -8.62
C LYS A 32 5.88 -5.95 -7.10
N ARG A 33 7.08 -6.07 -6.53
CA ARG A 33 7.30 -5.91 -5.08
C ARG A 33 6.96 -4.51 -4.59
N ILE A 34 7.28 -3.47 -5.34
CA ILE A 34 6.93 -2.09 -4.99
C ILE A 34 5.42 -1.90 -5.01
N LEU A 35 4.72 -2.43 -6.01
CA LEU A 35 3.27 -2.25 -6.18
C LEU A 35 2.49 -3.05 -5.14
N ASP A 36 2.72 -4.37 -5.13
CA ASP A 36 1.92 -5.34 -4.38
C ASP A 36 2.46 -5.55 -2.96
N GLY A 37 3.75 -5.30 -2.74
CA GLY A 37 4.46 -5.73 -1.55
C GLY A 37 5.12 -7.10 -1.71
N GLN A 38 5.66 -7.62 -0.62
CA GLN A 38 6.28 -8.95 -0.56
C GLN A 38 6.01 -9.57 0.80
N ASP A 39 5.53 -10.81 0.85
CA ASP A 39 5.52 -11.61 2.07
C ASP A 39 6.98 -11.91 2.47
N ILE A 40 7.44 -11.34 3.59
CA ILE A 40 8.80 -11.58 4.11
C ILE A 40 8.79 -12.53 5.30
N ASN A 41 7.63 -12.72 5.94
CA ASN A 41 7.50 -13.51 7.16
C ASN A 41 7.00 -14.95 6.89
N GLY A 42 6.52 -15.24 5.68
CA GLY A 42 6.11 -16.55 5.21
C GLY A 42 4.69 -16.95 5.61
N ASN A 43 3.82 -15.99 5.92
CA ASN A 43 2.43 -16.26 6.29
C ASN A 43 1.45 -16.24 5.10
N GLU A 44 1.97 -16.15 3.87
CA GLU A 44 1.20 -16.10 2.62
C GLU A 44 0.30 -14.85 2.50
N SER A 45 0.52 -13.86 3.34
CA SER A 45 -0.17 -12.56 3.34
C SER A 45 0.83 -11.44 3.11
N VAL A 46 0.35 -10.32 2.55
CA VAL A 46 1.11 -9.07 2.54
C VAL A 46 0.48 -8.14 3.57
N ASP A 47 1.11 -8.07 4.73
CA ASP A 47 0.58 -7.31 5.86
C ASP A 47 1.21 -5.90 5.90
N PRO A 48 0.56 -4.92 6.55
CA PRO A 48 1.11 -3.58 6.72
C PRO A 48 2.18 -3.52 7.82
N ILE A 49 3.13 -4.45 7.77
CA ILE A 49 4.32 -4.46 8.64
C ILE A 49 5.53 -3.92 7.87
N PRO A 50 6.60 -3.51 8.59
CA PRO A 50 7.81 -3.03 7.94
C PRO A 50 8.35 -4.02 6.90
N ASN A 51 8.61 -3.51 5.70
CA ASN A 51 9.18 -4.23 4.55
C ASN A 51 8.26 -5.24 3.85
N GLU A 52 6.97 -5.32 4.18
CA GLU A 52 6.00 -6.14 3.42
C GLU A 52 5.08 -5.31 2.54
N GLY A 53 4.55 -4.20 3.06
CA GLY A 53 3.56 -3.39 2.36
C GLY A 53 4.11 -2.72 1.08
N GLY A 54 3.35 -2.87 -0.02
CA GLY A 54 3.56 -2.13 -1.26
C GLY A 54 2.81 -0.80 -1.32
N VAL A 55 2.86 -0.16 -2.49
CA VAL A 55 2.15 1.10 -2.80
C VAL A 55 0.65 0.97 -2.57
N ILE A 56 0.04 -0.17 -2.90
CA ILE A 56 -1.40 -0.40 -2.71
C ILE A 56 -1.74 -0.35 -1.22
N THR A 57 -1.02 -1.10 -0.40
CA THR A 57 -1.19 -1.12 1.07
C THR A 57 -0.97 0.26 1.68
N ALA A 58 0.05 0.99 1.24
CA ALA A 58 0.33 2.35 1.71
C ALA A 58 -0.79 3.33 1.34
N TYR A 59 -1.29 3.28 0.10
CA TYR A 59 -2.38 4.12 -0.37
C TYR A 59 -3.66 3.87 0.42
N LEU A 60 -4.04 2.62 0.63
CA LEU A 60 -5.23 2.26 1.42
C LEU A 60 -5.13 2.78 2.86
N HIS A 61 -3.98 2.61 3.52
CA HIS A 61 -3.79 3.14 4.87
C HIS A 61 -3.81 4.67 4.90
N ALA A 62 -3.25 5.35 3.90
CA ALA A 62 -3.32 6.80 3.81
C ALA A 62 -4.78 7.28 3.70
N GLN A 63 -5.61 6.59 2.90
CA GLN A 63 -7.04 6.89 2.77
C GLN A 63 -7.79 6.65 4.09
N PHE A 64 -7.52 5.54 4.78
CA PHE A 64 -8.12 5.28 6.10
C PHE A 64 -7.71 6.32 7.14
N MET A 65 -6.45 6.75 7.14
CA MET A 65 -5.97 7.79 8.05
C MET A 65 -6.55 9.17 7.73
N ALA A 66 -6.79 9.49 6.46
CA ALA A 66 -7.42 10.74 6.05
C ALA A 66 -8.87 10.86 6.54
N ASP A 67 -9.56 9.73 6.75
CA ASP A 67 -10.93 9.67 7.25
C ASP A 67 -11.03 9.74 8.79
N ILE A 68 -9.90 9.63 9.50
CA ILE A 68 -9.88 9.76 10.96
C ILE A 68 -10.15 11.22 11.32
N ILE A 69 -11.33 11.49 11.88
CA ILE A 69 -11.60 12.75 12.56
C ILE A 69 -10.73 12.80 13.82
N LEU A 70 -9.69 13.61 13.77
CA LEU A 70 -8.95 13.99 14.95
C LEU A 70 -9.88 14.86 15.80
N ALA A 71 -10.49 14.26 16.82
CA ALA A 71 -11.28 15.02 17.78
C ALA A 71 -10.37 16.11 18.37
N ALA A 72 -10.59 17.36 17.94
CA ALA A 72 -10.00 18.49 18.60
C ALA A 72 -10.47 18.47 20.05
N ASN A 73 -9.50 18.52 20.96
CA ASN A 73 -9.61 18.66 22.41
C ASN A 73 -11.00 19.16 22.88
N PRO A 74 -11.68 18.51 23.85
CA PRO A 74 -13.04 18.84 24.31
C PRO A 74 -13.23 20.22 24.99
N GLY A 75 -12.43 21.23 24.66
CA GLY A 75 -12.60 22.63 25.04
C GLY A 75 -13.09 23.56 23.92
N GLY A 76 -13.38 23.07 22.71
CA GLY A 76 -13.83 23.91 21.60
C GLY A 76 -14.99 23.28 20.85
N GLN A 77 -16.21 23.75 21.13
CA GLN A 77 -17.48 23.29 20.55
C GLN A 77 -17.44 23.20 19.02
N SER A 78 -17.90 22.06 18.46
CA SER A 78 -19.07 21.99 17.54
C SER A 78 -19.23 20.61 16.86
N GLY A 79 -20.35 19.94 17.15
CA GLY A 79 -21.21 19.35 16.10
C GLY A 79 -21.00 17.90 15.66
N HIS A 80 -21.80 17.00 16.21
CA HIS A 80 -22.05 15.58 15.93
C HIS A 80 -22.14 15.12 14.45
N VAL A 81 -21.64 13.92 14.14
CA VAL A 81 -22.35 12.94 13.29
C VAL A 81 -22.21 11.51 13.84
N HIS A 82 -23.35 10.87 14.00
CA HIS A 82 -23.57 9.49 14.42
C HIS A 82 -23.29 8.53 13.24
N VAL A 83 -22.34 7.60 13.38
CA VAL A 83 -22.23 6.47 12.44
C VAL A 83 -23.12 5.33 12.97
N ALA A 84 -24.37 5.29 12.50
CA ALA A 84 -25.25 4.13 12.71
C ALA A 84 -24.73 2.98 11.84
N LEU A 85 -24.35 1.87 12.48
CA LEU A 85 -24.14 0.59 11.80
C LEU A 85 -25.52 0.03 11.36
N PRO A 86 -25.70 -0.37 10.08
CA PRO A 86 -26.95 -1.01 9.66
C PRO A 86 -26.94 -2.48 10.10
N GLY A 87 -27.80 -2.82 11.06
CA GLY A 87 -28.20 -4.21 11.32
C GLY A 87 -28.02 -4.68 12.76
N ALA A 88 -29.02 -4.43 13.61
CA ALA A 88 -29.31 -5.28 14.76
C ALA A 88 -30.81 -5.16 15.08
N ALA A 89 -31.59 -6.04 14.46
CA ALA A 89 -33.00 -6.23 14.74
C ALA A 89 -33.21 -6.97 16.08
N ALA A 90 -34.43 -6.81 16.61
CA ALA A 90 -35.19 -7.70 17.49
C ALA A 90 -35.24 -7.41 19.00
N GLY A 91 -36.48 -7.24 19.47
CA GLY A 91 -36.90 -7.65 20.82
C GLY A 91 -37.43 -6.54 21.72
N ARG A 92 -38.75 -6.30 21.72
CA ARG A 92 -39.46 -5.82 22.91
C ARG A 92 -40.73 -6.65 23.07
N GLY A 93 -40.77 -7.41 24.16
CA GLY A 93 -42.02 -7.85 24.79
C GLY A 93 -42.62 -6.74 25.63
#